data_AF-A0A0P7BKP8-F1
#
_entry.id   AF-A0A0P7BKP8-F1
#
_cell.length_a   1.000
_cell.length_b   1.000
_cell.length_c   1.000
_cell.angle_alpha   90.00
_cell.angle_beta   90.00
_cell.angle_gamma   90.00
#
_symmetry.space_group_name_H-M   'P 1'
#
loop_
_entity.id
_entity.type
_entity.pdbx_description
1 polymer ?
#
loop_
_entity_poly.entity_id
_entity_poly.type
_entity_poly.pdbx_seq_one_letter_code
_entity_poly.pdbx_strand_id
1 'polypeptide(L)'
;MRDGKKTVLVINGPNLNLLGTREPHIYGHETFNWEGAIVDKIQEARTDGTDGIVINPGGFTHTSVAIRDALLGVEIPFIELHVSNVHAREEWRHHSYFSDKAKAIIVGCGAAGYGYSIEHVVNKFPERPEVSSK
;
A
#
# COMPACT_ATOMS: atom_id res chain seq x y z
N MET A 1 -5.86 20.50 13.35
CA MET A 1 -4.99 20.10 12.22
C MET A 1 -3.77 19.48 12.84
N ARG A 2 -3.41 18.25 12.46
CA ARG A 2 -2.13 17.65 12.90
C ARG A 2 -1.00 18.57 12.45
N ASP A 3 0.04 18.70 13.26
CA ASP A 3 1.18 19.63 13.15
C ASP A 3 2.02 19.44 11.85
N GLY A 4 1.40 19.51 10.67
CA GLY A 4 1.98 19.18 9.36
C GLY A 4 2.39 17.70 9.18
N LYS A 5 2.14 16.84 10.18
CA LYS A 5 2.55 15.43 10.16
C LYS A 5 1.49 14.56 9.49
N LYS A 6 1.90 13.87 8.41
CA LYS A 6 1.10 12.88 7.71
C LYS A 6 1.38 11.46 8.24
N THR A 7 0.32 10.69 8.40
CA THR A 7 0.41 9.27 8.74
C THR A 7 0.29 8.43 7.47
N VAL A 8 1.29 7.60 7.20
CA VAL A 8 1.29 6.69 6.04
C VAL A 8 1.19 5.25 6.52
N LEU A 9 0.19 4.53 6.02
CA LEU A 9 0.06 3.09 6.25
C LEU A 9 0.81 2.33 5.16
N VAL A 10 1.76 1.49 5.55
CA VAL A 10 2.49 0.60 4.63
C VAL A 10 1.98 -0.82 4.81
N ILE A 11 1.49 -1.42 3.72
CA ILE A 11 0.94 -2.78 3.70
C ILE A 11 1.77 -3.66 2.77
N ASN A 12 2.21 -4.80 3.27
CA ASN A 12 2.91 -5.82 2.50
C ASN A 12 2.08 -7.10 2.46
N GLY A 13 1.71 -7.51 1.25
CA GLY A 13 1.02 -8.76 0.96
C GLY A 13 1.94 -10.00 1.03
N PRO A 14 1.49 -11.12 0.45
CA PRO A 14 2.03 -12.43 0.74
C PRO A 14 3.46 -12.62 0.24
N ASN A 15 4.22 -13.45 0.97
CA ASN A 15 5.60 -13.86 0.69
C ASN A 15 6.65 -12.74 0.75
N LEU A 16 6.27 -11.48 1.00
CA LEU A 16 7.23 -10.38 1.17
C LEU A 16 8.05 -10.51 2.45
N ASN A 17 7.61 -11.33 3.41
CA ASN A 17 8.40 -11.72 4.58
C ASN A 17 9.66 -12.52 4.22
N LEU A 18 9.77 -13.01 2.98
CA LEU A 18 10.89 -13.80 2.48
C LEU A 18 11.88 -12.97 1.64
N LEU A 19 11.63 -11.67 1.44
CA LEU A 19 12.54 -10.81 0.68
C LEU A 19 13.78 -10.42 1.52
N GLY A 20 14.91 -11.07 1.23
CA GLY A 20 16.24 -10.67 1.69
C GLY A 20 16.40 -10.52 3.21
N THR A 21 17.44 -9.81 3.64
CA THR A 21 17.58 -9.34 5.02
C THR A 21 16.58 -8.20 5.20
N ARG A 22 15.53 -8.39 6.02
CA ARG A 22 14.52 -7.33 6.22
C ARG A 22 15.23 -6.07 6.72
N GLU A 23 14.84 -4.93 6.17
CA GLU A 23 15.13 -3.58 6.68
C GLU A 23 13.81 -3.05 7.23
N PRO A 24 13.40 -3.44 8.45
CA PRO A 24 12.04 -3.16 8.96
C PRO A 24 11.78 -1.67 9.12
N HIS A 25 12.85 -0.89 9.28
CA HIS A 25 12.84 0.56 9.30
C HIS A 25 12.43 1.18 7.94
N ILE A 26 12.52 0.42 6.84
CA ILE A 26 12.06 0.84 5.50
C ILE A 26 10.72 0.19 5.16
N TYR A 27 10.56 -1.11 5.41
CA TYR A 27 9.39 -1.87 4.93
C TYR A 27 8.20 -1.91 5.90
N GLY A 28 8.38 -1.43 7.14
CA GLY A 28 7.50 -1.77 8.24
C GLY A 28 7.73 -3.20 8.75
N HIS A 29 7.22 -3.48 9.95
CA HIS A 29 7.42 -4.77 10.61
C HIS A 29 6.39 -5.82 10.19
N GLU A 30 5.24 -5.39 9.67
CA GLU A 30 4.10 -6.26 9.36
C GLU A 30 4.11 -6.75 7.91
N THR A 31 3.75 -8.01 7.75
CA THR A 31 3.54 -8.69 6.46
C THR A 31 2.32 -9.58 6.60
N PHE A 32 1.40 -9.46 5.67
CA PHE A 32 0.12 -10.15 5.68
C PHE A 32 0.11 -11.22 4.59
N ASN A 33 0.04 -12.49 5.00
CA ASN A 33 -0.04 -13.63 4.09
C ASN A 33 -1.49 -14.08 3.82
N TRP A 34 -2.47 -13.41 4.42
CA TRP A 34 -3.90 -13.72 4.32
C TRP A 34 -4.66 -12.48 3.85
N GLU A 35 -5.56 -12.65 2.88
CA GLU A 35 -6.28 -11.56 2.21
C GLU A 35 -7.13 -10.74 3.19
N GLY A 36 -7.90 -11.40 4.06
CA GLY A 36 -8.81 -10.72 4.99
C GLY A 36 -8.11 -9.78 5.98
N ALA A 37 -6.84 -10.02 6.34
CA ALA A 37 -6.10 -9.20 7.30
C ALA A 37 -5.62 -7.91 6.64
N ILE A 38 -5.35 -7.97 5.34
CA ILE A 38 -5.13 -6.76 4.55
C ILE A 38 -6.44 -5.96 4.48
N VAL A 39 -7.57 -6.63 4.24
CA VAL A 39 -8.89 -5.98 4.24
C VAL A 39 -9.20 -5.33 5.59
N ASP A 40 -9.05 -6.06 6.69
CA ASP A 40 -9.25 -5.56 8.06
C ASP A 40 -8.35 -4.35 8.32
N LYS A 41 -7.07 -4.44 7.95
CA LYS A 41 -6.11 -3.35 8.16
C LYS A 41 -6.46 -2.10 7.34
N ILE A 42 -6.94 -2.27 6.11
CA ILE A 42 -7.43 -1.15 5.29
C ILE A 42 -8.66 -0.53 5.95
N GLN A 43 -9.60 -1.33 6.45
CA GLN A 43 -10.81 -0.82 7.10
C GLN A 43 -10.51 -0.03 8.39
N GLU A 44 -9.56 -0.50 9.21
CA GLU A 44 -9.05 0.25 10.38
C GLU A 44 -8.52 1.63 10.00
N ALA A 45 -7.81 1.72 8.87
CA ALA A 45 -7.20 2.95 8.36
C ALA A 45 -8.21 4.08 8.13
N ARG A 46 -9.48 3.72 7.92
CA ARG A 46 -10.57 4.70 7.74
C ARG A 46 -10.64 5.69 8.90
N THR A 47 -10.36 5.23 10.12
CA THR A 47 -10.57 5.97 11.37
C THR A 47 -9.31 6.12 12.24
N ASP A 48 -8.21 5.43 11.96
CA ASP A 48 -6.98 5.56 12.75
C ASP A 48 -6.15 6.83 12.44
N GLY A 49 -6.60 7.58 11.44
CA GLY A 49 -5.97 8.79 10.99
C GLY A 49 -5.02 8.63 9.80
N THR A 50 -4.92 7.47 9.18
CA THR A 50 -4.12 7.27 7.96
C THR A 50 -4.47 8.29 6.86
N ASP A 51 -3.48 9.03 6.36
CA ASP A 51 -3.64 10.04 5.30
C ASP A 51 -3.38 9.44 3.89
N GLY A 52 -2.62 8.36 3.82
CA GLY A 52 -2.32 7.66 2.58
C GLY A 52 -1.85 6.23 2.80
N ILE A 53 -2.06 5.37 1.81
CA ILE A 53 -1.67 3.95 1.85
C ILE A 53 -0.58 3.69 0.81
N VAL A 54 0.49 3.00 1.19
CA VAL A 54 1.43 2.37 0.26
C VAL A 54 1.23 0.87 0.39
N ILE A 55 0.79 0.22 -0.69
CA ILE A 55 0.53 -1.22 -0.69
C ILE A 55 1.44 -1.92 -1.69
N ASN A 56 2.19 -2.90 -1.21
CA ASN A 56 2.77 -3.94 -2.04
C ASN A 56 1.91 -5.20 -1.93
N PRO A 57 0.92 -5.39 -2.82
CA PRO A 57 -0.04 -6.49 -2.71
C PRO A 57 0.58 -7.86 -3.03
N GLY A 58 1.83 -7.92 -3.50
CA GLY A 58 2.46 -9.17 -3.93
C GLY A 58 1.59 -9.90 -4.96
N GLY A 59 1.36 -11.20 -4.74
CA GLY A 59 0.51 -12.01 -5.64
C GLY A 59 -0.94 -11.55 -5.72
N PHE A 60 -1.47 -10.89 -4.67
CA PHE A 60 -2.88 -10.48 -4.63
C PHE A 60 -3.22 -9.38 -5.62
N THR A 61 -2.23 -8.68 -6.17
CA THR A 61 -2.47 -7.66 -7.18
C THR A 61 -3.21 -8.22 -8.40
N HIS A 62 -2.93 -9.48 -8.74
CA HIS A 62 -3.43 -10.14 -9.93
C HIS A 62 -4.78 -10.85 -9.70
N THR A 63 -5.27 -10.92 -8.45
CA THR A 63 -6.41 -11.78 -8.11
C THR A 63 -7.46 -11.13 -7.19
N SER A 64 -7.08 -10.17 -6.34
CA SER A 64 -7.93 -9.72 -5.25
C SER A 64 -8.79 -8.52 -5.61
N VAL A 65 -10.05 -8.79 -5.95
CA VAL A 65 -11.09 -7.75 -6.01
C VAL A 65 -11.50 -7.30 -4.60
N ALA A 66 -11.41 -8.18 -3.59
CA ALA A 66 -11.80 -7.86 -2.22
C ALA A 66 -10.92 -6.76 -1.59
N ILE A 67 -9.59 -6.84 -1.76
CA ILE A 67 -8.69 -5.78 -1.27
C ILE A 67 -8.90 -4.49 -2.08
N ARG A 68 -9.10 -4.58 -3.39
CA ARG A 68 -9.44 -3.42 -4.23
C ARG A 68 -10.66 -2.68 -3.69
N ASP A 69 -11.75 -3.40 -3.42
CA ASP A 69 -12.99 -2.81 -2.95
C ASP A 69 -12.85 -2.23 -1.53
N ALA A 70 -12.02 -2.85 -0.68
CA ALA A 70 -11.67 -2.28 0.62
C ALA A 70 -10.93 -0.94 0.49
N LEU A 71 -9.93 -0.86 -0.41
CA LEU A 71 -9.19 0.40 -0.68
C LEU A 71 -10.11 1.51 -1.16
N LEU A 72 -11.04 1.18 -2.06
CA LEU A 72 -12.02 2.14 -2.56
C LEU A 72 -13.02 2.56 -1.46
N GLY A 73 -13.45 1.62 -0.63
CA GLY A 73 -14.45 1.87 0.41
C GLY A 73 -13.99 2.79 1.55
N VAL A 74 -12.68 2.89 1.80
CA VAL A 74 -12.14 3.81 2.81
C VAL A 74 -11.85 5.20 2.28
N GLU A 75 -11.88 5.37 0.95
CA GLU A 75 -11.62 6.64 0.25
C GLU A 75 -10.27 7.27 0.61
N ILE A 76 -9.30 6.45 1.02
CA ILE A 76 -7.92 6.87 1.28
C ILE A 76 -7.13 6.68 -0.01
N PRO A 77 -6.45 7.72 -0.51
CA PRO A 77 -5.60 7.58 -1.69
C PRO A 77 -4.46 6.58 -1.42
N PHE A 78 -4.12 5.77 -2.41
CA PHE A 78 -3.07 4.76 -2.28
C PHE A 78 -2.11 4.74 -3.46
N ILE A 79 -0.90 4.24 -3.19
CA ILE A 79 0.13 3.91 -4.18
C ILE A 79 0.28 2.40 -4.22
N GLU A 80 0.27 1.84 -5.43
CA GLU A 80 0.62 0.44 -5.66
C GLU A 80 2.13 0.34 -5.86
N LEU A 81 2.77 -0.58 -5.14
CA LEU A 81 4.21 -0.80 -5.20
C LEU A 81 4.53 -2.25 -5.51
N HIS A 82 5.50 -2.45 -6.41
CA HIS A 82 6.10 -3.75 -6.71
C HIS A 82 7.62 -3.64 -6.67
N VAL A 83 8.25 -4.41 -5.78
CA VAL A 83 9.72 -4.47 -5.66
C VAL A 83 10.36 -4.93 -6.98
N SER A 84 9.81 -5.97 -7.60
CA SER A 84 10.26 -6.47 -8.91
C SER A 84 9.51 -5.83 -10.07
N ASN A 85 10.12 -5.80 -11.25
CA ASN A 85 9.41 -5.43 -12.49
C ASN A 85 8.41 -6.52 -12.89
N VAL A 86 7.13 -6.37 -12.56
CA VAL A 86 6.08 -7.35 -12.89
C VAL A 86 5.82 -7.47 -14.40
N HIS A 87 6.12 -6.44 -15.19
CA HIS A 87 5.97 -6.45 -16.65
C HIS A 87 7.09 -7.22 -17.36
N ALA A 88 8.22 -7.45 -16.68
CA ALA A 88 9.30 -8.30 -17.19
C ALA A 88 9.09 -9.79 -16.86
N ARG A 89 7.93 -10.14 -16.28
CA ARG A 89 7.60 -11.48 -15.83
C ARG A 89 6.47 -12.10 -16.68
N GLU A 90 5.91 -13.19 -16.19
CA GLU A 90 4.84 -13.94 -16.86
C GLU A 90 3.64 -13.04 -17.20
N GLU A 91 2.99 -13.29 -18.35
CA GLU A 91 1.90 -12.44 -18.89
C GLU A 91 0.77 -12.18 -17.89
N TRP A 92 0.40 -13.19 -17.09
CA TRP A 92 -0.64 -13.05 -16.07
C TRP A 92 -0.28 -12.04 -14.97
N ARG A 93 1.00 -11.69 -14.81
CA ARG A 93 1.45 -10.64 -13.87
C ARG A 93 1.32 -9.23 -14.41
N HIS A 94 0.95 -9.06 -15.68
CA HIS A 94 0.84 -7.75 -16.28
C HIS A 94 -0.50 -7.09 -15.93
N HIS A 95 -1.49 -7.88 -15.49
CA HIS A 95 -2.78 -7.39 -15.02
C HIS A 95 -2.76 -7.14 -13.49
N SER A 96 -3.29 -6.00 -13.08
CA SER A 96 -3.49 -5.65 -11.68
C SER A 96 -4.91 -5.13 -11.47
N TYR A 97 -5.58 -5.63 -10.42
CA TYR A 97 -6.86 -5.12 -9.93
C TYR A 97 -6.71 -3.82 -9.12
N PHE A 98 -5.54 -3.19 -9.09
CA PHE A 98 -5.24 -2.04 -8.24
C PHE A 98 -4.82 -0.83 -9.08
N SER A 99 -4.09 -1.08 -10.16
CA SER A 99 -3.39 -0.07 -10.96
C SER A 99 -4.27 1.03 -11.52
N ASP A 100 -5.49 0.71 -11.97
CA ASP A 100 -6.42 1.71 -12.54
C ASP A 100 -7.03 2.64 -11.47
N LYS A 101 -6.86 2.32 -10.18
CA LYS A 101 -7.37 3.11 -9.05
C LYS A 101 -6.27 3.75 -8.22
N ALA A 102 -5.05 3.23 -8.27
CA ALA A 102 -3.90 3.78 -7.59
C ALA A 102 -3.60 5.22 -8.08
N LYS A 103 -3.10 6.08 -7.19
CA LYS A 103 -2.63 7.43 -7.57
C LYS A 103 -1.30 7.41 -8.30
N ALA A 104 -0.47 6.41 -8.01
CA ALA A 104 0.77 6.12 -8.68
C ALA A 104 1.06 4.62 -8.57
N ILE A 105 1.85 4.10 -9.50
CA ILE A 105 2.34 2.73 -9.50
C ILE A 105 3.86 2.79 -9.56
N ILE A 106 4.54 2.20 -8.58
CA ILE A 106 6.00 2.11 -8.54
C ILE A 106 6.39 0.66 -8.75
N VAL A 107 7.13 0.36 -9.82
CA VAL A 107 7.44 -1.03 -10.21
C VAL A 107 8.92 -1.17 -10.52
N GLY A 108 9.56 -2.19 -9.94
CA GLY A 108 10.93 -2.58 -10.31
C GLY A 108 12.04 -1.72 -9.71
N CYS A 109 11.73 -0.78 -8.82
CA CYS A 109 12.71 0.04 -8.11
C CYS A 109 13.34 -0.66 -6.89
N GLY A 110 13.07 -1.96 -6.70
CA GLY A 110 13.52 -2.68 -5.51
C GLY A 110 12.97 -2.06 -4.22
N ALA A 111 13.77 -2.13 -3.16
CA ALA A 111 13.49 -1.52 -1.86
C ALA A 111 13.27 -0.01 -1.92
N ALA A 112 14.01 0.69 -2.79
CA ALA A 112 13.94 2.14 -2.90
C ALA A 112 12.54 2.65 -3.30
N GLY A 113 11.73 1.80 -3.94
CA GLY A 113 10.35 2.13 -4.30
C GLY A 113 9.49 2.52 -3.10
N TYR A 114 9.76 2.00 -1.90
CA TYR A 114 9.03 2.37 -0.69
C TYR A 114 9.28 3.83 -0.33
N GLY A 115 10.55 4.27 -0.39
CA GLY A 115 10.93 5.66 -0.15
C GLY A 115 10.24 6.63 -1.12
N TYR A 116 10.28 6.32 -2.42
CA TYR A 116 9.59 7.13 -3.44
C TYR A 116 8.07 7.21 -3.20
N SER A 117 7.47 6.11 -2.74
CA SER A 117 6.04 6.06 -2.48
C SER A 117 5.67 6.88 -1.24
N ILE A 118 6.41 6.74 -0.15
CA ILE A 118 6.19 7.51 1.09
C ILE A 118 6.39 9.01 0.82
N GLU A 119 7.45 9.39 0.12
CA GLU A 119 7.69 10.78 -0.27
C GLU A 119 6.54 11.33 -1.11
N HIS A 120 6.04 10.55 -2.07
CA HIS A 120 4.90 10.97 -2.89
C HIS A 120 3.63 11.18 -2.04
N VAL A 121 3.33 10.27 -1.10
CA VAL A 121 2.21 10.45 -0.16
C VAL A 121 2.38 11.75 0.62
N VAL A 122 3.56 11.96 1.23
CA VAL A 122 3.84 13.13 2.05
C VAL A 122 3.68 14.43 1.27
N ASN A 123 4.18 14.47 0.03
CA ASN A 123 4.24 15.69 -0.76
C ASN A 123 2.98 15.97 -1.59
N LYS A 124 2.17 14.96 -1.91
CA LYS A 124 1.09 15.07 -2.91
C LYS A 124 -0.30 14.70 -2.40
N PHE A 125 -0.42 13.86 -1.37
CA PHE A 125 -1.74 13.46 -0.90
C PHE A 125 -2.35 14.56 -0.04
N PRO A 126 -3.68 14.77 -0.10
CA PRO A 126 -4.34 15.74 0.78
C PRO A 126 -4.16 15.36 2.24
N GLU A 127 -4.18 16.34 3.14
CA GLU A 127 -4.38 16.06 4.56
C GLU A 127 -5.83 15.67 4.80
N ARG A 128 -6.06 14.66 5.64
CA ARG A 128 -7.43 14.30 6.03
C ARG A 128 -7.81 15.07 7.31
N PRO A 129 -9.11 15.40 7.49
CA PRO A 129 -9.58 15.96 8.74
C PRO A 129 -9.20 15.07 9.92
N GLU A 130 -9.04 15.65 11.11
CA GLU A 130 -8.89 14.85 12.32
C GLU A 130 -10.09 13.92 12.46
N VAL A 131 -9.80 12.64 12.66
CA VAL A 131 -10.85 11.68 12.96
C VAL A 131 -11.33 12.01 14.36
N SER A 132 -12.57 12.48 14.47
CA SER A 132 -13.21 12.69 15.76
C SER A 132 -13.22 11.35 16.49
N SER A 133 -12.50 11.27 17.60
CA SER A 133 -12.55 10.14 18.51
C SER A 133 -14.00 10.00 18.98
N LYS A 134 -14.70 8.99 18.46
CA LYS A 134 -15.95 8.53 19.06
C LYS A 134 -15.64 7.74 20.32
#